data_AF-A0A6I8M872-F1
#
_entry.id   AF-A0A6I8M872-F1
#
_cell.length_a   1.000
_cell.length_b   1.000
_cell.length_c   1.000
_cell.angle_alpha   90.00
_cell.angle_beta   90.00
_cell.angle_gamma   90.00
#
_symmetry.space_group_name_H-M   'P 1'
#
loop_
_entity.id
_entity.type
_entity.pdbx_description
1 polymer ?
#
loop_
_entity_poly.entity_id
_entity_poly.type
_entity_poly.pdbx_seq_one_letter_code
_entity_poly.pdbx_strand_id
1 'polypeptide(L)'
;MIGVVVVEAIPYNEFHGVAPALDVSTDAEICEALVRIIEVEGPVLGRRLLEVYARAAGHKLGRRIRERLVAVMKAPEFSRSVVWEDPLNRNSVMMSTMYLKDTPSSVIRAIGPRDFPSIPPNEIKSLMMQLLHDDYDVTRGVLYKRVLRFYDRGGKITNNVRVVLDPVYDLIIKEQA
;
A
#
# COMPACT_ATOMS: atom_id res chain seq x y z
N MET A 1 1.43 -29.70 18.17
CA MET A 1 0.51 -29.33 17.07
C MET A 1 0.59 -27.83 16.93
N ILE A 2 1.13 -27.33 15.81
CA ILE A 2 1.20 -25.90 15.53
C ILE A 2 -0.21 -25.47 15.15
N GLY A 3 -0.84 -24.62 15.96
CA GLY A 3 -2.15 -24.06 15.64
C GLY A 3 -2.05 -23.33 14.30
N VAL A 4 -2.94 -23.65 13.36
CA VAL A 4 -3.04 -22.89 12.12
C VAL A 4 -3.72 -21.58 12.48
N VAL A 5 -2.93 -20.52 12.53
CA VAL A 5 -3.43 -19.15 12.69
C VAL A 5 -4.23 -18.80 11.44
N VAL A 6 -5.50 -18.47 11.65
CA VAL A 6 -6.32 -17.87 10.60
C VAL A 6 -6.26 -16.37 10.81
N VAL A 7 -5.37 -15.71 10.06
CA VAL A 7 -5.45 -14.26 9.93
C VAL A 7 -6.61 -13.97 8.98
N GLU A 8 -7.62 -13.27 9.47
CA GLU A 8 -8.74 -12.86 8.62
C GLU A 8 -8.37 -11.58 7.86
N ALA A 9 -8.58 -11.61 6.54
CA ALA A 9 -8.43 -10.46 5.67
C ALA A 9 -9.82 -9.91 5.34
N ILE A 10 -10.00 -8.60 5.40
CA ILE A 10 -11.19 -8.00 4.78
C ILE A 10 -10.98 -7.89 3.26
N PRO A 11 -12.06 -7.84 2.45
CA PRO A 11 -11.94 -7.63 1.01
C PRO A 11 -11.21 -6.33 0.65
N TYR A 12 -10.46 -6.35 -0.46
CA TYR A 12 -9.93 -5.12 -1.07
C TYR A 12 -10.97 -4.54 -2.03
N ASN A 13 -11.37 -3.29 -1.80
CA ASN A 13 -12.28 -2.57 -2.68
C ASN A 13 -11.47 -1.87 -3.78
N GLU A 14 -11.70 -2.22 -5.04
CA GLU A 14 -11.10 -1.54 -6.19
C GLU A 14 -11.96 -0.34 -6.61
N PHE A 15 -11.30 0.77 -6.95
CA PHE A 15 -11.97 1.95 -7.47
C PHE A 15 -12.39 1.73 -8.93
N HIS A 16 -13.69 1.73 -9.20
CA HIS A 16 -14.24 1.59 -10.55
C HIS A 16 -14.81 2.90 -11.13
N GLY A 17 -14.59 4.04 -10.45
CA GLY A 17 -15.06 5.34 -10.92
C GLY A 17 -14.22 5.93 -12.06
N VAL A 18 -14.58 7.15 -12.46
CA VAL A 18 -13.89 7.94 -13.49
C VAL A 18 -13.10 9.06 -12.83
N ALA A 19 -11.90 9.35 -13.35
CA ALA A 19 -11.09 10.50 -12.96
C ALA A 19 -11.02 11.49 -14.13
N PRO A 20 -10.88 12.80 -13.86
CA PRO A 20 -10.89 13.79 -14.91
C PRO A 20 -9.59 13.74 -15.73
N ALA A 21 -9.69 14.04 -17.03
CA ALA A 21 -8.58 13.91 -17.97
C ALA A 21 -7.44 14.88 -17.62
N LEU A 22 -6.21 14.38 -17.56
CA LEU A 22 -5.12 15.09 -16.90
C LEU A 22 -4.62 16.31 -17.67
N ASP A 23 -4.97 16.47 -18.94
CA ASP A 23 -4.56 17.56 -19.81
C ASP A 23 -5.45 18.81 -19.70
N VAL A 24 -6.72 18.61 -19.34
CA VAL A 24 -7.74 19.69 -19.25
C VAL A 24 -8.17 20.01 -17.83
N SER A 25 -7.82 19.16 -16.85
CA SER A 25 -8.21 19.35 -15.45
C SER A 25 -7.33 20.37 -14.74
N THR A 26 -7.91 21.05 -13.76
CA THR A 26 -7.23 21.83 -12.74
C THR A 26 -6.61 20.92 -11.67
N ASP A 27 -5.66 21.45 -10.89
CA ASP A 27 -5.04 20.68 -9.81
C ASP A 27 -6.02 20.37 -8.67
N ALA A 28 -7.05 21.20 -8.48
CA ALA A 28 -8.14 20.97 -7.52
C ALA A 28 -8.99 19.75 -7.93
N GLU A 29 -9.40 19.65 -9.19
CA GLU A 29 -10.17 18.50 -9.70
C GLU A 29 -9.36 17.20 -9.63
N ILE A 30 -8.06 17.28 -9.91
CA ILE A 30 -7.14 16.14 -9.76
C ILE A 30 -7.05 15.74 -8.28
N CYS A 31 -6.88 16.70 -7.38
CA CYS A 31 -6.81 16.47 -5.93
C CYS A 31 -8.06 15.75 -5.41
N GLU A 32 -9.25 16.25 -5.75
CA GLU A 32 -10.53 15.64 -5.37
C GLU A 32 -10.65 14.20 -5.90
N ALA A 33 -10.23 13.96 -7.15
CA ALA A 33 -10.25 12.61 -7.72
C ALA A 33 -9.29 11.65 -7.02
N LEU A 34 -8.10 12.11 -6.62
CA LEU A 34 -7.15 11.32 -5.84
C LEU A 34 -7.72 10.98 -4.44
N VAL A 35 -8.38 11.94 -3.78
CA VAL A 35 -9.04 11.71 -2.49
C VAL A 35 -10.14 10.67 -2.62
N ARG A 36 -11.00 10.74 -3.65
CA ARG A 36 -12.03 9.71 -3.92
C ARG A 36 -11.46 8.32 -4.16
N ILE A 37 -10.29 8.22 -4.78
CA ILE A 37 -9.61 6.94 -4.94
C ILE A 37 -9.15 6.41 -3.57
N ILE A 38 -8.60 7.26 -2.70
CA ILE A 38 -8.17 6.87 -1.34
C ILE A 38 -9.38 6.49 -0.48
N GLU A 39 -10.53 7.15 -0.63
CA GLU A 39 -11.78 6.78 0.06
C GLU A 39 -12.19 5.33 -0.22
N VAL A 40 -11.89 4.80 -1.42
CA VAL A 40 -12.25 3.44 -1.81
C VAL A 40 -11.12 2.44 -1.56
N GLU A 41 -9.89 2.76 -2.01
CA GLU A 41 -8.75 1.83 -2.00
C GLU A 41 -7.81 2.01 -0.79
N GLY A 42 -8.02 3.05 0.04
CA GLY A 42 -7.15 3.41 1.14
C GLY A 42 -7.14 2.38 2.29
N PRO A 43 -6.04 2.27 3.06
CA PRO A 43 -4.72 2.88 2.84
C PRO A 43 -4.03 2.37 1.56
N VAL A 44 -3.34 3.23 0.81
CA VAL A 44 -2.78 2.87 -0.51
C VAL A 44 -1.38 3.44 -0.71
N LEU A 45 -0.50 2.73 -1.40
CA LEU A 45 0.80 3.30 -1.80
C LEU A 45 0.64 4.35 -2.89
N GLY A 46 1.43 5.42 -2.84
CA GLY A 46 1.41 6.48 -3.84
C GLY A 46 1.53 5.96 -5.28
N ARG A 47 2.37 4.94 -5.53
CA ARG A 47 2.45 4.28 -6.85
C ARG A 47 1.12 3.71 -7.34
N ARG A 48 0.35 3.04 -6.47
CA ARG A 48 -0.95 2.44 -6.82
C ARG A 48 -1.98 3.53 -7.05
N LEU A 49 -1.95 4.58 -6.24
CA LEU A 49 -2.83 5.73 -6.42
C LEU A 49 -2.62 6.40 -7.81
N LEU A 50 -1.37 6.54 -8.25
CA LEU A 50 -1.04 7.04 -9.59
C LEU A 50 -1.54 6.11 -10.72
N GLU A 51 -1.37 4.80 -10.54
CA GLU A 51 -1.83 3.78 -11.50
C GLU A 51 -3.37 3.80 -11.64
N VAL A 52 -4.09 3.87 -10.52
CA VAL A 52 -5.55 3.92 -10.49
C VAL A 52 -6.07 5.20 -11.11
N TYR A 53 -5.47 6.36 -10.76
CA TYR A 53 -5.83 7.63 -11.39
C TYR A 53 -5.65 7.55 -12.92
N ALA A 54 -4.47 7.13 -13.38
CA ALA A 54 -4.17 7.07 -14.81
C ALA A 54 -5.16 6.17 -15.55
N ARG A 55 -5.48 4.99 -14.99
CA ARG A 55 -6.50 4.09 -15.53
C ARG A 55 -7.88 4.77 -15.57
N ALA A 56 -8.32 5.36 -14.47
CA ALA A 56 -9.64 6.00 -14.35
C ALA A 56 -9.80 7.23 -15.24
N ALA A 57 -8.70 7.90 -15.61
CA ALA A 57 -8.65 9.01 -16.55
C ALA A 57 -8.41 8.56 -18.01
N GLY A 58 -8.33 7.25 -18.29
CA GLY A 58 -8.11 6.75 -19.65
C GLY A 58 -6.70 6.99 -20.21
N HIS A 59 -5.69 7.18 -19.35
CA HIS A 59 -4.32 7.45 -19.75
C HIS A 59 -3.34 6.32 -19.34
N LYS A 60 -2.26 6.17 -20.12
CA LYS A 60 -1.10 5.39 -19.68
C LYS A 60 -0.27 6.20 -18.69
N LEU A 61 0.21 5.58 -17.61
CA LEU A 61 1.05 6.25 -16.61
C LEU A 61 2.48 6.53 -17.16
N GLY A 62 2.60 7.59 -17.94
CA GLY A 62 3.88 8.11 -18.45
C GLY A 62 4.54 9.10 -17.48
N ARG A 63 5.76 9.55 -17.82
CA ARG A 63 6.55 10.48 -17.01
C ARG A 63 5.82 11.78 -16.69
N ARG A 64 5.27 12.46 -17.71
CA ARG A 64 4.55 13.75 -17.53
C ARG A 64 3.33 13.62 -16.61
N ILE A 65 2.55 12.56 -16.79
CA ILE A 65 1.37 12.27 -15.96
C ILE A 65 1.78 12.03 -14.52
N ARG A 66 2.82 11.21 -14.32
CA ARG A 66 3.40 10.94 -13.00
C ARG A 66 3.86 12.22 -12.32
N GLU A 67 4.66 13.04 -13.00
CA GLU A 67 5.21 14.28 -12.43
C GLU A 67 4.09 15.24 -12.00
N ARG A 68 3.06 15.42 -12.84
CA ARG A 68 1.91 16.26 -12.51
C ARG A 68 1.13 15.74 -11.31
N LEU A 69 0.81 14.45 -11.28
CA LEU A 69 0.09 13.86 -10.15
C LEU A 69 0.89 13.93 -8.84
N VAL A 70 2.21 13.68 -8.90
CA VAL A 70 3.09 13.82 -7.72
C VAL A 70 3.13 15.28 -7.24
N ALA A 71 3.10 16.27 -8.14
CA ALA A 71 3.03 17.67 -7.76
C ALA A 71 1.73 17.98 -7.00
N VAL A 72 0.58 17.49 -7.49
CA VAL A 72 -0.71 17.64 -6.79
C VAL A 72 -0.71 16.95 -5.43
N MET A 73 -0.17 15.74 -5.36
CA MET A 73 -0.05 15.00 -4.10
C MET A 73 0.80 15.78 -3.06
N LYS A 74 1.84 16.49 -3.48
CA LYS A 74 2.67 17.31 -2.58
C LYS A 74 2.03 18.65 -2.20
N ALA A 75 0.90 19.03 -2.82
CA ALA A 75 0.27 20.31 -2.57
C ALA A 75 -0.38 20.35 -1.17
N PRO A 76 -0.42 21.53 -0.51
CA PRO A 76 -1.07 21.69 0.79
C PRO A 76 -2.53 21.23 0.79
N GLU A 77 -3.25 21.46 -0.31
CA GLU A 77 -4.66 21.10 -0.50
C GLU A 77 -4.87 19.60 -0.32
N PHE A 78 -3.98 18.77 -0.89
CA PHE A 78 -4.06 17.32 -0.76
C PHE A 78 -3.82 16.88 0.69
N SER A 79 -2.87 17.53 1.36
CA SER A 79 -2.52 17.26 2.76
C SER A 79 -3.59 17.74 3.76
N ARG A 80 -4.61 18.47 3.30
CA ARG A 80 -5.77 18.82 4.15
C ARG A 80 -6.64 17.62 4.46
N SER A 81 -6.74 16.64 3.57
CA SER A 81 -7.59 15.45 3.74
C SER A 81 -6.80 14.16 3.89
N VAL A 82 -5.55 14.12 3.42
CA VAL A 82 -4.74 12.90 3.33
C VAL A 82 -3.54 12.96 4.27
N VAL A 83 -3.27 11.86 4.97
CA VAL A 83 -2.07 11.63 5.76
C VAL A 83 -1.08 10.78 4.97
N TRP A 84 0.20 11.06 5.19
CA TRP A 84 1.32 10.43 4.51
C TRP A 84 2.20 9.73 5.54
N GLU A 85 2.42 8.43 5.35
CA GLU A 85 3.31 7.64 6.18
C GLU A 85 4.39 6.96 5.35
N ASP A 86 5.63 7.08 5.79
CA ASP A 86 6.78 6.36 5.24
C ASP A 86 7.54 5.66 6.38
N PRO A 87 6.99 4.56 6.93
CA PRO A 87 7.60 3.88 8.07
C PRO A 87 8.99 3.30 7.75
N LEU A 88 9.32 3.20 6.46
CA LEU A 88 10.60 2.68 5.96
C LEU A 88 11.60 3.80 5.62
N ASN A 89 11.27 5.08 5.88
CA ASN A 89 12.10 6.26 5.64
C ASN A 89 12.72 6.29 4.22
N ARG A 90 11.94 5.93 3.21
CA ARG A 90 12.36 5.90 1.80
C ARG A 90 12.38 7.29 1.17
N ASN A 91 11.80 8.30 1.82
CA ASN A 91 11.70 9.68 1.35
C ASN A 91 11.10 9.78 -0.07
N SER A 92 10.09 8.95 -0.35
CA SER A 92 9.51 8.83 -1.68
C SER A 92 7.99 8.79 -1.63
N VAL A 93 7.37 9.80 -2.25
CA VAL A 93 5.91 9.88 -2.43
C VAL A 93 5.30 8.60 -2.98
N MET A 94 5.97 7.97 -3.93
CA MET A 94 5.48 6.75 -4.57
C MET A 94 5.51 5.54 -3.62
N MET A 95 6.38 5.57 -2.61
CA MET A 95 6.57 4.49 -1.64
C MET A 95 5.92 4.80 -0.28
N SER A 96 5.40 6.01 -0.09
CA SER A 96 4.59 6.39 1.07
C SER A 96 3.20 5.77 0.99
N THR A 97 2.67 5.38 2.14
CA THR A 97 1.27 4.99 2.32
C THR A 97 0.43 6.24 2.53
N MET A 98 -0.67 6.34 1.81
CA MET A 98 -1.63 7.44 1.88
C MET A 98 -2.97 6.92 2.35
N TYR A 99 -3.59 7.62 3.29
CA TYR A 99 -4.90 7.31 3.83
C TYR A 99 -5.60 8.61 4.28
N LEU A 100 -6.92 8.59 4.42
CA LEU A 100 -7.64 9.78 4.85
C LEU A 100 -7.38 10.05 6.33
N LYS A 101 -7.45 11.33 6.71
CA LYS A 101 -7.55 11.70 8.13
C LYS A 101 -8.71 10.96 8.77
N ASP A 102 -8.51 10.55 10.03
CA ASP A 102 -9.49 9.83 10.85
C ASP A 102 -9.84 8.41 10.37
N THR A 103 -9.11 7.86 9.39
CA THR A 103 -9.19 6.44 9.00
C THR A 103 -7.98 5.65 9.52
N PRO A 104 -8.10 4.32 9.72
CA PRO A 104 -6.96 3.51 10.14
C PRO A 104 -5.80 3.58 9.15
N SER A 105 -4.58 3.79 9.65
CA SER A 105 -3.37 3.85 8.81
C SER A 105 -2.93 2.49 8.26
N SER A 106 -3.48 1.40 8.80
CA SER A 106 -3.21 0.02 8.38
C SER A 106 -4.45 -0.85 8.55
N VAL A 107 -4.74 -1.66 7.53
CA VAL A 107 -5.80 -2.68 7.56
C VAL A 107 -5.33 -3.88 6.74
N ILE A 108 -5.37 -5.08 7.32
CA ILE A 108 -5.02 -6.34 6.64
C ILE A 108 -6.15 -6.69 5.65
N ARG A 109 -5.83 -6.69 4.35
CA ARG A 109 -6.80 -6.91 3.28
C ARG A 109 -6.36 -8.04 2.36
N ALA A 110 -7.32 -8.63 1.65
CA ALA A 110 -7.00 -9.52 0.55
C ALA A 110 -6.14 -8.79 -0.51
N ILE A 111 -5.35 -9.51 -1.31
CA ILE A 111 -4.48 -8.87 -2.31
C ILE A 111 -5.30 -8.08 -3.35
N GLY A 112 -6.45 -8.62 -3.76
CA GLY A 112 -7.30 -8.03 -4.80
C GLY A 112 -6.54 -7.88 -6.13
N PRO A 113 -6.74 -6.78 -6.88
CA PRO A 113 -6.05 -6.52 -8.15
C PRO A 113 -4.61 -6.01 -7.98
N ARG A 114 -4.13 -5.82 -6.73
CA ARG A 114 -2.80 -5.27 -6.45
C ARG A 114 -1.71 -6.28 -6.79
N ASP A 115 -0.56 -5.80 -7.25
CA ASP A 115 0.66 -6.58 -7.15
C ASP A 115 1.21 -6.52 -5.72
N PHE A 116 1.98 -7.54 -5.32
CA PHE A 116 2.52 -7.62 -3.95
C PHE A 116 3.36 -6.40 -3.53
N PRO A 117 4.20 -5.80 -4.41
CA PRO A 117 4.90 -4.56 -4.09
C PRO A 117 4.00 -3.31 -3.93
N SER A 118 2.70 -3.39 -4.23
CA SER A 118 1.72 -2.32 -3.96
C SER A 118 1.01 -2.46 -2.62
N ILE A 119 1.30 -3.51 -1.85
CA ILE A 119 0.76 -3.67 -0.49
C ILE A 119 1.50 -2.71 0.45
N PRO A 120 0.79 -1.85 1.21
CA PRO A 120 1.39 -0.94 2.17
C PRO A 120 2.31 -1.63 3.20
N PRO A 121 3.48 -1.06 3.54
CA PRO A 121 4.38 -1.63 4.55
C PRO A 121 3.71 -1.90 5.89
N ASN A 122 2.84 -1.01 6.38
CA ASN A 122 2.15 -1.21 7.65
C ASN A 122 1.11 -2.34 7.59
N GLU A 123 0.51 -2.60 6.43
CA GLU A 123 -0.39 -3.76 6.22
C GLU A 123 0.41 -5.08 6.32
N ILE A 124 1.60 -5.13 5.71
CA ILE A 124 2.52 -6.27 5.82
C ILE A 124 3.03 -6.43 7.25
N LYS A 125 3.37 -5.32 7.92
CA LYS A 125 3.85 -5.30 9.30
C LYS A 125 2.80 -5.89 10.25
N SER A 126 1.56 -5.42 10.15
CA SER A 126 0.44 -5.94 10.95
C SER A 126 0.26 -7.44 10.77
N LEU A 127 0.33 -7.94 9.53
CA LEU A 127 0.26 -9.37 9.24
C LEU A 127 1.45 -10.14 9.85
N MET A 128 2.69 -9.65 9.67
CA MET A 128 3.87 -10.30 10.24
C MET A 128 3.81 -10.38 11.76
N MET A 129 3.35 -9.30 12.42
CA MET A 129 3.21 -9.24 13.87
C MET A 129 2.20 -10.26 14.39
N GLN A 130 1.06 -10.43 13.71
CA GLN A 130 0.10 -11.48 14.07
C GLN A 130 0.72 -12.88 13.92
N LEU A 131 1.37 -13.16 12.77
CA LEU A 131 2.01 -14.45 12.51
C LEU A 131 3.17 -14.79 13.46
N LEU A 132 3.82 -13.76 14.04
CA LEU A 132 4.88 -13.89 15.05
C LEU A 132 4.33 -14.15 16.45
N HIS A 133 3.22 -13.51 16.82
CA HIS A 133 2.60 -13.68 18.13
C HIS A 133 2.23 -15.14 18.42
N ASP A 134 1.84 -15.88 17.38
CA ASP A 134 1.44 -17.27 17.50
C ASP A 134 2.60 -18.27 17.51
N ASP A 135 3.80 -17.85 17.09
CA ASP A 135 4.99 -18.70 16.97
C ASP A 135 6.25 -17.84 17.04
N TYR A 136 6.66 -17.50 18.27
CA TYR A 136 7.80 -16.61 18.52
C TYR A 136 9.15 -17.16 17.99
N ASP A 137 9.26 -18.49 17.82
CA ASP A 137 10.47 -19.14 17.29
C ASP A 137 10.46 -19.28 15.75
N VAL A 138 9.49 -18.67 15.07
CA VAL A 138 9.39 -18.74 13.61
C VAL A 138 10.59 -18.07 12.93
N THR A 139 11.35 -18.85 12.17
CA THR A 139 12.45 -18.28 11.37
C THR A 139 11.93 -17.28 10.32
N ARG A 140 12.73 -16.26 9.99
CA ARG A 140 12.45 -15.26 8.94
C ARG A 140 11.94 -15.89 7.63
N GLY A 141 12.55 -16.99 7.18
CA GLY A 141 12.15 -17.68 5.96
C GLY A 141 10.78 -18.35 6.04
N VAL A 142 10.40 -18.88 7.20
CA VAL A 142 9.07 -19.46 7.43
C VAL A 142 8.02 -18.35 7.51
N LEU A 143 8.31 -17.25 8.23
CA LEU A 143 7.45 -16.08 8.30
C LEU A 143 7.12 -15.55 6.90
N TYR A 144 8.12 -15.40 6.03
CA TYR A 144 7.91 -14.91 4.67
C TYR A 144 7.03 -15.84 3.83
N LYS A 145 7.21 -17.15 3.98
CA LYS A 145 6.35 -18.14 3.30
C LYS A 145 4.90 -18.03 3.80
N ARG A 146 4.68 -17.79 5.10
CA ARG A 146 3.34 -17.57 5.67
C ARG A 146 2.71 -16.30 5.09
N VAL A 147 3.44 -15.18 5.03
CA VAL A 147 2.96 -13.94 4.38
C VAL A 147 2.63 -14.15 2.90
N LEU A 148 3.47 -14.86 2.14
CA LEU A 148 3.18 -15.15 0.73
C LEU A 148 1.92 -16.01 0.55
N ARG A 149 1.75 -17.04 1.38
CA ARG A 149 0.55 -17.87 1.37
C ARG A 149 -0.70 -17.09 1.71
N PHE A 150 -0.63 -16.16 2.66
CA PHE A 150 -1.74 -15.28 3.00
C PHE A 150 -2.24 -14.47 1.79
N TYR A 151 -1.32 -14.00 0.94
CA TYR A 151 -1.65 -13.27 -0.29
C TYR A 151 -1.74 -14.15 -1.55
N ASP A 152 -2.01 -15.46 -1.39
CA ASP A 152 -2.14 -16.45 -2.46
C ASP A 152 -0.97 -16.48 -3.46
N ARG A 153 0.23 -16.08 -3.01
CA ARG A 153 1.46 -16.21 -3.79
C ARG A 153 2.08 -17.56 -3.44
N GLY A 154 2.43 -18.35 -4.46
CA GLY A 154 2.91 -19.75 -4.37
C GLY A 154 4.20 -20.01 -3.58
N GLY A 155 4.54 -19.19 -2.58
CA GLY A 155 5.53 -19.46 -1.54
C GLY A 155 6.99 -19.27 -1.93
N LYS A 156 7.27 -18.94 -3.19
CA LYS A 156 8.65 -18.71 -3.68
C LYS A 156 9.15 -17.33 -3.23
N ILE A 157 10.15 -17.33 -2.36
CA ILE A 157 10.85 -16.11 -1.93
C ILE A 157 11.81 -15.70 -3.05
N THR A 158 11.41 -14.73 -3.88
CA THR A 158 12.24 -14.12 -4.91
C THR A 158 12.92 -12.85 -4.40
N ASN A 159 13.84 -12.27 -5.17
CA ASN A 159 14.44 -10.96 -4.84
C ASN A 159 13.39 -9.86 -4.70
N ASN A 160 12.36 -9.85 -5.56
CA ASN A 160 11.27 -8.87 -5.46
C ASN A 160 10.47 -9.01 -4.16
N VAL A 161 10.29 -10.24 -3.67
CA VAL A 161 9.66 -10.49 -2.37
C VAL A 161 10.55 -9.97 -1.24
N ARG A 162 11.85 -10.22 -1.30
CA ARG A 162 12.82 -9.75 -0.29
C ARG A 162 12.87 -8.22 -0.20
N VAL A 163 12.90 -7.52 -1.34
CA VAL A 163 12.86 -6.05 -1.40
C VAL A 163 11.62 -5.47 -0.67
N VAL A 164 10.52 -6.21 -0.65
CA VAL A 164 9.29 -5.81 0.05
C VAL A 164 9.34 -6.21 1.53
N LEU A 165 9.71 -7.46 1.85
CA LEU A 165 9.59 -8.02 3.20
C LEU A 165 10.77 -7.71 4.12
N ASP A 166 11.98 -7.61 3.59
CA ASP A 166 13.18 -7.38 4.40
C ASP A 166 13.09 -6.08 5.21
N PRO A 167 12.77 -4.92 4.60
CA PRO A 167 12.68 -3.66 5.35
C PRO A 167 11.57 -3.67 6.42
N VAL A 168 10.46 -4.38 6.17
CA VAL A 168 9.34 -4.48 7.12
C VAL A 168 9.72 -5.36 8.31
N TYR A 169 10.40 -6.48 8.06
CA TYR A 169 10.94 -7.33 9.11
C TYR A 169 11.95 -6.58 9.97
N ASP A 170 12.90 -5.88 9.34
CA ASP A 170 13.93 -5.13 10.05
C ASP A 170 13.33 -3.99 10.89
N LEU A 171 12.24 -3.37 10.41
CA LEU A 171 11.46 -2.40 11.18
C LEU A 171 10.83 -3.02 12.44
N ILE A 172 10.23 -4.21 12.33
CA ILE A 172 9.64 -4.93 13.48
C ILE A 172 10.71 -5.22 14.53
N ILE A 173 11.86 -5.75 14.12
CA ILE A 173 12.96 -6.08 15.03
C ILE A 173 13.47 -4.81 15.73
N LYS A 174 13.61 -3.70 15.01
CA LYS A 174 14.04 -2.42 15.58
C LYS A 174 13.06 -1.87 16.62
N GLU A 175 11.76 -2.05 16.44
CA GLU A 175 10.74 -1.55 17.37
C GLU A 175 10.58 -2.41 18.63
N GLN A 176 11.08 -3.65 18.62
CA GLN A 176 11.05 -4.58 19.76
C GLN A 176 12.35 -4.55 20.59
N ALA A 177 13.40 -3.88 20.10
CA ALA A 177 14.69 -3.74 20.76
C ALA A 177 14.75 -2.48 21.64
#